data_AF-A0A0P9DAU2-F1
#
_entry.id   AF-A0A0P9DAU2-F1
#
_cell.length_a   1.000
_cell.length_b   1.000
_cell.length_c   1.000
_cell.angle_alpha   90.00
_cell.angle_beta   90.00
_cell.angle_gamma   90.00
#
_symmetry.space_group_name_H-M   'P 1'
#
loop_
_entity.id
_entity.type
_entity.pdbx_description
1 polymer ?
#
loop_
_entity_poly.entity_id
_entity_poly.type
_entity_poly.pdbx_seq_one_letter_code
_entity_poly.pdbx_strand_id
1 'polypeptide(L)'
;MRLSVLVARAGCALAALALAVVPASAAPFDGRRGEFADAAFRSVWARTDDASVRGGRSWYWGPQPWFDYAEFYREGVNGLRTVQYFDKARMEINNPNDRSVQGGATNGLLVVELVSGHLKKGNDPADFEMRPPAAVPVAGNPAADNPNGPAYAAFANIATYDNNGYRDASRLGQPVSASLDSAANIAFRQDLADAHPETAIAQYNSNTGHNIPQVFWNFMNQSGTVLEDGAARTRPLADWLFAMGLPISDAYWVRAKIGAAEKDVLVQLFERRVLTYVPDNPAGFQVEMGNVGQHYFQWRYPNLGQPWAASEPQPPLIFSSNFANRQYYELFAYQPGGNIQLTGNPIHPATIPGTN
;
A
#
# COMPACT_ATOMS: atom_id res chain seq x y z
N MET A 1 -25.03 2.79 84.10
CA MET A 1 -26.28 2.63 83.32
C MET A 1 -26.11 3.37 82.00
N ARG A 2 -26.26 2.65 80.87
CA ARG A 2 -26.14 3.06 79.44
C ARG A 2 -24.69 3.19 78.92
N LEU A 3 -24.14 2.21 78.16
CA LEU A 3 -24.26 1.96 76.70
C LEU A 3 -24.07 3.27 75.89
N SER A 4 -23.13 3.43 74.94
CA SER A 4 -22.77 2.52 73.85
C SER A 4 -21.39 2.87 73.24
N VAL A 5 -20.73 1.84 72.71
CA VAL A 5 -19.55 1.88 71.83
C VAL A 5 -19.96 2.31 70.42
N LEU A 6 -19.19 3.18 69.75
CA LEU A 6 -18.94 3.09 68.30
C LEU A 6 -17.74 3.95 67.86
N VAL A 7 -16.67 3.26 67.49
CA VAL A 7 -15.51 3.79 66.77
C VAL A 7 -15.91 3.94 65.30
N ALA A 8 -15.96 5.18 64.80
CA ALA A 8 -16.11 5.44 63.37
C ALA A 8 -14.72 5.61 62.73
N ARG A 9 -14.22 4.52 62.12
CA ARG A 9 -13.12 4.60 61.14
C ARG A 9 -13.71 5.14 59.83
N ALA A 10 -13.35 6.35 59.45
CA ALA A 10 -13.60 6.86 58.10
C ALA A 10 -12.60 6.19 57.15
N GLY A 11 -13.00 5.06 56.57
CA GLY A 11 -12.28 4.43 55.47
C GLY A 11 -12.51 5.23 54.19
N CYS A 12 -11.42 5.75 53.61
CA CYS A 12 -11.41 6.21 52.22
C CYS A 12 -11.83 5.04 51.32
N ALA A 13 -13.06 5.07 50.81
CA ALA A 13 -13.48 4.18 49.75
C ALA A 13 -12.74 4.60 48.47
N LEU A 14 -11.71 3.83 48.10
CA LEU A 14 -11.20 3.79 46.73
C LEU A 14 -12.35 3.28 45.85
N ALA A 15 -13.08 4.19 45.21
CA ALA A 15 -13.92 3.86 44.09
C ALA A 15 -12.98 3.45 42.93
N ALA A 16 -12.71 2.15 42.81
CA ALA A 16 -12.14 1.59 41.60
C ALA A 16 -13.15 1.84 40.47
N LEU A 17 -12.90 2.87 39.68
CA LEU A 17 -13.56 3.05 38.40
C LEU A 17 -13.16 1.83 37.56
N ALA A 18 -14.06 0.86 37.47
CA ALA A 18 -13.95 -0.22 36.50
C ALA A 18 -14.06 0.44 35.12
N LEU A 19 -12.90 0.83 34.56
CA LEU A 19 -12.73 1.00 33.13
C LEU A 19 -13.20 -0.31 32.53
N ALA A 20 -14.37 -0.28 31.89
CA ALA A 20 -14.78 -1.33 30.99
C ALA A 20 -13.60 -1.56 30.05
N VAL A 21 -12.98 -2.74 30.15
CA VAL A 21 -11.97 -3.19 29.20
C VAL A 21 -12.72 -3.32 27.89
N VAL A 22 -12.76 -2.25 27.12
CA VAL A 22 -12.97 -2.35 25.68
C VAL A 22 -11.88 -3.31 25.23
N PRO A 23 -12.22 -4.43 24.56
CA PRO A 23 -11.18 -5.33 24.08
C PRO A 23 -10.24 -4.48 23.23
N ALA A 24 -8.96 -4.53 23.58
CA ALA A 24 -7.89 -3.89 22.83
C ALA A 24 -7.70 -4.63 21.50
N SER A 25 -8.69 -4.58 20.61
CA SER A 25 -8.59 -4.99 19.21
C SER A 25 -7.99 -3.89 18.33
N ALA A 26 -7.34 -2.89 18.95
CA ALA A 26 -6.69 -1.76 18.27
C ALA A 26 -5.17 -1.91 18.22
N ALA A 27 -4.59 -3.01 18.72
CA ALA A 27 -3.18 -3.28 18.57
C ALA A 27 -2.94 -3.82 17.15
N PRO A 28 -2.11 -3.17 16.31
CA PRO A 28 -1.84 -3.61 14.94
C PRO A 28 -1.17 -5.00 14.84
N PHE A 29 -0.88 -5.65 15.97
CA PHE A 29 -0.06 -6.84 16.11
C PHE A 29 -0.63 -7.83 17.15
N ASP A 30 -1.94 -8.08 17.13
CA ASP A 30 -2.62 -8.96 18.08
C ASP A 30 -2.45 -10.48 17.82
N GLY A 31 -1.64 -10.84 16.81
CA GLY A 31 -1.38 -12.21 16.39
C GLY A 31 -2.35 -12.77 15.35
N ARG A 32 -3.35 -12.00 14.88
CA ARG A 32 -4.37 -12.44 13.92
C ARG A 32 -4.12 -11.99 12.48
N ARG A 33 -2.88 -11.63 12.13
CA ARG A 33 -2.56 -11.01 10.85
C ARG A 33 -2.87 -11.84 9.60
N GLY A 34 -2.96 -13.16 9.73
CA GLY A 34 -3.39 -14.07 8.66
C GLY A 34 -4.90 -14.23 8.56
N GLU A 35 -5.67 -13.64 9.49
CA GLU A 35 -7.12 -13.61 9.45
C GLU A 35 -7.61 -12.44 8.60
N PHE A 36 -8.83 -12.58 8.09
CA PHE A 36 -9.47 -11.50 7.36
C PHE A 36 -10.25 -10.62 8.34
N ALA A 37 -9.96 -9.33 8.36
CA ALA A 37 -10.68 -8.34 9.16
C ALA A 37 -12.17 -8.25 8.80
N ASP A 38 -12.56 -8.66 7.59
CA ASP A 38 -13.94 -8.70 7.12
C ASP A 38 -14.16 -9.83 6.08
N ALA A 39 -15.33 -10.46 6.10
CA ALA A 39 -15.70 -11.53 5.16
C ALA A 39 -15.72 -11.07 3.68
N ALA A 40 -15.97 -9.79 3.40
CA ALA A 40 -15.88 -9.23 2.06
C ALA A 40 -14.46 -9.28 1.52
N PHE A 41 -13.45 -8.95 2.33
CA PHE A 41 -12.05 -9.07 1.93
C PHE A 41 -11.70 -10.52 1.59
N ARG A 42 -12.17 -11.48 2.40
CA ARG A 42 -12.00 -12.91 2.12
C ARG A 42 -12.65 -13.31 0.81
N SER A 43 -13.88 -12.85 0.55
CA SER A 43 -14.61 -13.17 -0.68
C SER A 43 -13.86 -12.69 -1.92
N VAL A 44 -13.38 -11.44 -1.90
CA VAL A 44 -12.62 -10.85 -3.02
C VAL A 44 -11.28 -11.57 -3.21
N TRP A 45 -10.56 -11.87 -2.12
CA TRP A 45 -9.28 -12.59 -2.17
C TRP A 45 -9.45 -14.03 -2.69
N ALA A 46 -10.41 -14.77 -2.11
CA ALA A 46 -10.59 -16.19 -2.37
C ALA A 46 -11.01 -16.47 -3.82
N ARG A 47 -11.64 -15.49 -4.48
CA ARG A 47 -12.00 -15.59 -5.89
C ARG A 47 -10.84 -16.00 -6.77
N THR A 48 -9.65 -15.43 -6.57
CA THR A 48 -8.50 -15.64 -7.48
C THR A 48 -7.34 -16.38 -6.85
N ASP A 49 -7.17 -16.21 -5.53
CA ASP A 49 -5.94 -16.57 -4.83
C ASP A 49 -6.15 -17.72 -3.82
N ASP A 50 -7.39 -18.20 -3.61
CA ASP A 50 -7.63 -19.43 -2.86
C ASP A 50 -6.92 -20.62 -3.52
N ALA A 51 -6.30 -21.47 -2.70
CA ALA A 51 -5.49 -22.59 -3.17
C ALA A 51 -6.27 -23.57 -4.06
N SER A 52 -7.59 -23.66 -3.92
CA SER A 52 -8.45 -24.53 -4.73
C SER A 52 -8.60 -24.08 -6.19
N VAL A 53 -8.39 -22.79 -6.47
CA VAL A 53 -8.58 -22.20 -7.81
C VAL A 53 -7.31 -21.55 -8.38
N ARG A 54 -6.33 -21.32 -7.51
CA ARG A 54 -5.05 -20.72 -7.88
C ARG A 54 -4.07 -21.78 -8.39
N GLY A 55 -4.07 -21.98 -9.71
CA GLY A 55 -3.10 -22.81 -10.43
C GLY A 55 -2.60 -22.15 -11.72
N GLY A 56 -1.31 -22.29 -12.02
CA GLY A 56 -0.73 -21.94 -13.33
C GLY A 56 -0.60 -20.44 -13.66
N ARG A 57 -0.66 -19.55 -12.65
CA ARG A 57 -0.55 -18.09 -12.83
C ARG A 57 0.00 -17.39 -11.58
N SER A 58 0.41 -16.13 -11.73
CA SER A 58 0.83 -15.26 -10.62
C SER A 58 -0.36 -14.80 -9.74
N TRP A 59 -0.04 -14.17 -8.62
CA TRP A 59 -0.97 -13.69 -7.58
C TRP A 59 -1.65 -12.37 -7.96
N TYR A 60 -2.93 -12.22 -7.59
CA TYR A 60 -3.66 -10.95 -7.73
C TYR A 60 -3.64 -10.13 -6.44
N TRP A 61 -3.60 -10.79 -5.28
CA TRP A 61 -3.59 -10.19 -3.95
C TRP A 61 -2.35 -10.61 -3.17
N GLY A 62 -2.04 -11.91 -3.21
CA GLY A 62 -0.94 -12.53 -2.46
C GLY A 62 -1.39 -13.79 -1.72
N PRO A 63 -0.46 -14.51 -1.08
CA PRO A 63 -0.74 -15.80 -0.45
C PRO A 63 -1.73 -15.73 0.72
N GLN A 64 -1.77 -14.60 1.43
CA GLN A 64 -2.64 -14.35 2.58
C GLN A 64 -2.61 -12.85 2.95
N PRO A 65 -3.57 -12.35 3.74
CA PRO A 65 -3.39 -11.07 4.42
C PRO A 65 -2.23 -11.15 5.43
N TRP A 66 -1.64 -9.99 5.75
CA TRP A 66 -0.56 -9.91 6.75
C TRP A 66 -0.61 -8.66 7.63
N PHE A 67 -1.57 -7.77 7.42
CA PHE A 67 -1.81 -6.62 8.29
C PHE A 67 -3.21 -6.04 8.06
N ASP A 68 -3.91 -5.70 9.13
CA ASP A 68 -5.15 -4.95 9.12
C ASP A 68 -5.05 -3.77 10.08
N TYR A 69 -5.86 -2.75 9.83
CA TYR A 69 -5.91 -1.57 10.70
C TYR A 69 -7.20 -0.79 10.52
N ALA A 70 -7.47 0.11 11.47
CA ALA A 70 -8.44 1.18 11.28
C ALA A 70 -7.69 2.46 10.89
N GLU A 71 -7.90 2.93 9.67
CA GLU A 71 -7.30 4.16 9.18
C GLU A 71 -8.27 5.33 9.27
N PHE A 72 -7.75 6.54 9.53
CA PHE A 72 -8.55 7.75 9.43
C PHE A 72 -9.13 7.90 8.01
N TYR A 73 -10.43 8.16 7.96
CA TYR A 73 -11.18 8.45 6.75
C TYR A 73 -12.36 9.36 7.13
N ARG A 74 -12.36 10.60 6.66
CA ARG A 74 -13.24 11.68 7.13
C ARG A 74 -14.72 11.31 7.08
N GLU A 75 -15.16 10.69 5.99
CA GLU A 75 -16.55 10.28 5.76
C GLU A 75 -16.87 8.91 6.37
N GLY A 76 -15.90 8.23 6.97
CA GLY A 76 -16.07 6.93 7.61
C GLY A 76 -16.92 7.00 8.87
N VAL A 77 -17.51 5.86 9.24
CA VAL A 77 -18.19 5.74 10.54
C VAL A 77 -17.15 5.94 11.64
N ASN A 78 -17.39 6.91 12.53
CA ASN A 78 -16.42 7.39 13.54
C ASN A 78 -15.13 7.97 12.95
N GLY A 79 -15.13 8.42 11.69
CA GLY A 79 -13.96 8.95 11.01
C GLY A 79 -12.92 7.89 10.65
N LEU A 80 -13.34 6.62 10.51
CA LEU A 80 -12.45 5.48 10.26
C LEU A 80 -12.94 4.63 9.09
N ARG A 81 -11.97 3.99 8.40
CA ARG A 81 -12.19 2.88 7.47
C ARG A 81 -11.39 1.67 7.94
N THR A 82 -11.96 0.48 7.77
CA THR A 82 -11.24 -0.78 8.01
C THR A 82 -10.42 -1.10 6.78
N VAL A 83 -9.15 -1.46 6.94
CA VAL A 83 -8.26 -1.80 5.84
C VAL A 83 -7.59 -3.16 6.06
N GLN A 84 -7.28 -3.84 4.97
CA GLN A 84 -6.52 -5.09 4.97
C GLN A 84 -5.45 -5.04 3.89
N TYR A 85 -4.21 -5.31 4.28
CA TYR A 85 -3.04 -5.35 3.41
C TYR A 85 -2.73 -6.78 2.99
N PHE A 86 -2.32 -6.88 1.73
CA PHE A 86 -1.80 -8.06 1.06
C PHE A 86 -0.50 -7.67 0.33
N ASP A 87 0.20 -8.63 -0.24
CA ASP A 87 1.47 -8.33 -0.92
C ASP A 87 1.28 -7.37 -2.10
N LYS A 88 0.26 -7.63 -2.92
CA LYS A 88 0.00 -6.91 -4.17
C LYS A 88 -0.94 -5.72 -3.99
N ALA A 89 -1.53 -5.54 -2.81
CA ALA A 89 -2.76 -4.76 -2.66
C ALA A 89 -3.04 -4.25 -1.23
N ARG A 90 -3.99 -3.33 -1.13
CA ARG A 90 -4.75 -3.06 0.08
C ARG A 90 -6.23 -2.91 -0.25
N MET A 91 -7.08 -3.63 0.47
CA MET A 91 -8.53 -3.44 0.42
C MET A 91 -9.01 -2.57 1.57
N GLU A 92 -10.17 -1.94 1.39
CA GLU A 92 -10.79 -1.10 2.41
C GLU A 92 -12.32 -1.18 2.40
N ILE A 93 -12.91 -0.98 3.58
CA ILE A 93 -14.34 -0.76 3.79
C ILE A 93 -14.49 0.66 4.33
N ASN A 94 -14.94 1.56 3.47
CA ASN A 94 -15.12 2.98 3.78
C ASN A 94 -16.37 3.25 4.61
N ASN A 95 -17.44 2.46 4.42
CA ASN A 95 -18.66 2.52 5.21
C ASN A 95 -19.15 1.10 5.53
N PRO A 96 -19.07 0.62 6.79
CA PRO A 96 -19.51 -0.72 7.16
C PRO A 96 -21.01 -0.96 6.97
N ASN A 97 -21.82 0.10 6.85
CA ASN A 97 -23.26 -0.01 6.62
C ASN A 97 -23.63 -0.13 5.14
N ASP A 98 -22.71 0.14 4.21
CA ASP A 98 -22.92 -0.06 2.78
C ASP A 98 -22.18 -1.30 2.30
N ARG A 99 -22.96 -2.33 1.93
CA ARG A 99 -22.46 -3.65 1.52
C ARG A 99 -22.94 -4.03 0.11
N SER A 100 -23.44 -3.04 -0.64
CA SER A 100 -24.15 -3.24 -1.90
C SER A 100 -23.30 -3.83 -3.03
N VAL A 101 -22.02 -3.45 -3.10
CA VAL A 101 -21.07 -3.89 -4.14
C VAL A 101 -19.90 -4.61 -3.50
N GLN A 102 -19.64 -5.85 -3.92
CA GLN A 102 -18.57 -6.71 -3.37
C GLN A 102 -18.56 -6.80 -1.83
N GLY A 103 -19.73 -6.70 -1.19
CA GLY A 103 -19.81 -6.62 0.26
C GLY A 103 -19.09 -5.38 0.82
N GLY A 104 -19.08 -4.25 0.12
CA GLY A 104 -18.46 -3.00 0.58
C GLY A 104 -16.94 -2.93 0.46
N ALA A 105 -16.28 -4.01 -0.01
CA ALA A 105 -14.84 -4.00 -0.24
C ALA A 105 -14.50 -3.15 -1.47
N THR A 106 -13.53 -2.25 -1.30
CA THR A 106 -12.95 -1.41 -2.35
C THR A 106 -11.44 -1.45 -2.29
N ASN A 107 -10.77 -0.77 -3.23
CA ASN A 107 -9.32 -0.68 -3.30
C ASN A 107 -8.90 0.79 -3.32
N GLY A 108 -7.97 1.14 -2.43
CA GLY A 108 -7.38 2.48 -2.39
C GLY A 108 -6.54 2.79 -3.64
N LEU A 109 -6.35 4.07 -3.92
CA LEU A 109 -5.56 4.60 -5.04
C LEU A 109 -4.06 4.55 -4.74
N LEU A 110 -3.55 3.38 -4.32
CA LEU A 110 -2.25 3.29 -3.66
C LEU A 110 -1.10 3.81 -4.52
N VAL A 111 -1.13 3.52 -5.82
CA VAL A 111 -0.07 3.94 -6.74
C VAL A 111 -0.16 5.43 -7.02
N VAL A 112 -1.37 6.00 -7.11
CA VAL A 112 -1.56 7.45 -7.19
C VAL A 112 -0.88 8.13 -6.00
N GLU A 113 -1.17 7.66 -4.78
CA GLU A 113 -0.60 8.24 -3.56
C GLU A 113 0.93 8.04 -3.46
N LEU A 114 1.45 6.88 -3.88
CA LEU A 114 2.90 6.61 -3.93
C LEU A 114 3.63 7.56 -4.88
N VAL A 115 3.04 7.84 -6.04
CA VAL A 115 3.64 8.73 -7.05
C VAL A 115 3.50 10.20 -6.67
N SER A 116 2.33 10.61 -6.19
CA SER A 116 2.04 12.02 -5.88
C SER A 116 2.58 12.45 -4.52
N GLY A 117 2.72 11.52 -3.58
CA GLY A 117 2.97 11.83 -2.18
C GLY A 117 1.72 12.29 -1.41
N HIS A 118 0.54 12.27 -2.03
CA HIS A 118 -0.71 12.78 -1.43
C HIS A 118 -1.52 11.65 -0.80
N LEU A 119 -1.32 11.42 0.49
CA LEU A 119 -2.04 10.40 1.25
C LEU A 119 -3.50 10.85 1.48
N LYS A 120 -4.48 10.19 0.85
CA LYS A 120 -5.89 10.59 0.95
C LYS A 120 -6.47 10.30 2.33
N LYS A 121 -7.24 11.27 2.84
CA LYS A 121 -7.93 11.23 4.13
C LYS A 121 -9.45 11.30 4.02
N GLY A 122 -9.99 11.53 2.82
CA GLY A 122 -11.43 11.61 2.57
C GLY A 122 -11.76 11.56 1.07
N ASN A 123 -13.03 11.78 0.74
CA ASN A 123 -13.52 11.80 -0.64
C ASN A 123 -13.11 13.04 -1.42
N ASP A 124 -12.92 14.17 -0.73
CA ASP A 124 -12.46 15.41 -1.36
C ASP A 124 -11.02 15.21 -1.88
N PRO A 125 -10.75 15.43 -3.18
CA PRO A 125 -9.40 15.34 -3.72
C PRO A 125 -8.38 16.22 -3.00
N ALA A 126 -8.81 17.32 -2.37
CA ALA A 126 -7.96 18.21 -1.58
C ALA A 126 -7.72 17.73 -0.14
N ASP A 127 -8.46 16.71 0.34
CA ASP A 127 -8.27 16.16 1.69
C ASP A 127 -7.17 15.11 1.71
N PHE A 128 -5.92 15.58 1.72
CA PHE A 128 -4.75 14.72 1.82
C PHE A 128 -3.74 15.23 2.84
N GLU A 129 -2.87 14.33 3.26
CA GLU A 129 -1.61 14.66 3.92
C GLU A 129 -0.50 14.63 2.87
N MET A 130 0.26 15.72 2.77
CA MET A 130 1.38 15.80 1.85
C MET A 130 2.61 15.12 2.45
N ARG A 131 3.22 14.23 1.68
CA ARG A 131 4.47 13.54 1.98
C ARG A 131 5.38 13.59 0.74
N PRO A 132 6.67 13.29 0.88
CA PRO A 132 7.50 13.01 -0.28
C PRO A 132 6.93 11.83 -1.09
N PRO A 133 6.95 11.90 -2.43
CA PRO A 133 6.73 10.73 -3.28
C PRO A 133 7.61 9.55 -2.86
N ALA A 134 7.11 8.34 -3.06
CA ALA A 134 7.76 7.16 -2.51
C ALA A 134 9.09 6.85 -3.21
N ALA A 135 10.16 6.76 -2.40
CA ALA A 135 11.50 6.32 -2.81
C ALA A 135 11.64 4.78 -2.89
N VAL A 136 10.52 4.06 -2.87
CA VAL A 136 10.49 2.59 -3.00
C VAL A 136 10.59 2.23 -4.49
N PRO A 137 11.49 1.32 -4.91
CA PRO A 137 11.55 0.85 -6.29
C PRO A 137 10.21 0.31 -6.77
N VAL A 138 9.82 0.65 -8.00
CA VAL A 138 8.53 0.24 -8.56
C VAL A 138 8.48 -1.26 -8.88
N ALA A 139 9.64 -1.86 -9.18
CA ALA A 139 9.81 -3.26 -9.52
C ALA A 139 11.18 -3.78 -9.06
N GLY A 140 11.26 -5.09 -8.81
CA GLY A 140 12.49 -5.76 -8.38
C GLY A 140 12.72 -5.76 -6.87
N ASN A 141 13.98 -5.95 -6.49
CA ASN A 141 14.43 -6.02 -5.10
C ASN A 141 14.27 -4.66 -4.38
N PRO A 142 14.33 -4.64 -3.03
CA PRO A 142 14.39 -3.40 -2.25
C PRO A 142 15.54 -2.47 -2.69
N ALA A 143 15.39 -1.17 -2.41
CA ALA A 143 16.27 -0.11 -2.91
C ALA A 143 17.77 -0.37 -2.71
N ALA A 144 18.17 -0.89 -1.54
CA ALA A 144 19.56 -1.19 -1.22
C ALA A 144 20.21 -2.19 -2.20
N ASP A 145 19.42 -3.10 -2.76
CA ASP A 145 19.85 -4.11 -3.73
C ASP A 145 19.37 -3.81 -5.15
N ASN A 146 18.82 -2.62 -5.42
CA ASN A 146 18.22 -2.27 -6.70
C ASN A 146 18.53 -0.81 -7.12
N PRO A 147 19.81 -0.42 -7.22
CA PRO A 147 20.21 0.98 -7.37
C PRO A 147 19.83 1.60 -8.73
N ASN A 148 19.63 0.77 -9.75
CA ASN A 148 19.32 1.23 -11.11
C ASN A 148 17.80 1.25 -11.39
N GLY A 149 16.98 0.73 -10.47
CA GLY A 149 15.54 0.71 -10.60
C GLY A 149 14.90 2.06 -10.24
N PRO A 150 13.99 2.60 -11.07
CA PRO A 150 13.23 3.78 -10.70
C PRO A 150 12.30 3.49 -9.53
N ALA A 151 12.22 4.45 -8.61
CA ALA A 151 11.19 4.49 -7.59
C ALA A 151 9.89 5.09 -8.13
N TYR A 152 8.79 4.96 -7.39
CA TYR A 152 7.53 5.65 -7.72
C TYR A 152 7.73 7.16 -7.91
N ALA A 153 8.61 7.79 -7.12
CA ALA A 153 8.97 9.20 -7.26
C ALA A 153 9.47 9.58 -8.65
N ALA A 154 10.13 8.67 -9.39
CA ALA A 154 10.62 8.95 -10.74
C ALA A 154 9.48 9.12 -11.77
N PHE A 155 8.26 8.65 -11.45
CA PHE A 155 7.10 8.76 -12.32
C PHE A 155 6.30 10.06 -12.12
N ALA A 156 6.60 10.86 -11.10
CA ALA A 156 5.77 12.01 -10.70
C ALA A 156 5.53 13.03 -11.84
N ASN A 157 6.51 13.23 -12.73
CA ASN A 157 6.38 14.18 -13.85
C ASN A 157 5.79 13.55 -15.12
N ILE A 158 5.54 12.24 -15.11
CA ILE A 158 5.07 11.46 -16.27
C ILE A 158 3.86 10.60 -15.94
N ALA A 159 3.12 11.02 -14.90
CA ALA A 159 1.92 10.36 -14.46
C ALA A 159 0.76 11.34 -14.29
N THR A 160 -0.45 10.85 -14.54
CA THR A 160 -1.70 11.57 -14.32
C THR A 160 -2.22 11.32 -12.91
N TYR A 161 -2.30 12.36 -12.10
CA TYR A 161 -2.92 12.33 -10.78
C TYR A 161 -3.44 13.71 -10.39
N ASP A 162 -4.41 13.77 -9.48
CA ASP A 162 -5.00 15.01 -8.94
C ASP A 162 -5.34 16.06 -10.01
N ASN A 163 -5.75 15.61 -11.20
CA ASN A 163 -6.02 16.44 -12.37
C ASN A 163 -4.88 17.40 -12.75
N ASN A 164 -3.62 16.98 -12.56
CA ASN A 164 -2.42 17.73 -12.94
C ASN A 164 -2.31 18.04 -14.44
N GLY A 165 -3.17 17.43 -15.28
CA GLY A 165 -3.29 17.69 -16.70
C GLY A 165 -2.24 17.00 -17.58
N TYR A 166 -1.34 16.21 -17.00
CA TYR A 166 -0.38 15.41 -17.77
C TYR A 166 -1.12 14.37 -18.60
N ARG A 167 -0.74 14.20 -19.88
CA ARG A 167 -1.32 13.22 -20.80
C ARG A 167 -0.30 12.90 -21.89
N ASP A 168 -0.33 11.67 -22.39
CA ASP A 168 0.44 11.21 -23.53
C ASP A 168 -0.39 11.17 -24.82
N ALA A 169 0.26 11.28 -25.96
CA ALA A 169 -0.40 11.04 -27.25
C ALA A 169 -0.65 9.53 -27.45
N SER A 170 -1.70 9.19 -28.21
CA SER A 170 -1.96 7.80 -28.59
C SER A 170 -0.84 7.26 -29.48
N ARG A 171 -0.37 6.04 -29.17
CA ARG A 171 0.68 5.31 -29.89
C ARG A 171 0.22 3.91 -30.32
N LEU A 172 -1.09 3.74 -30.56
CA LEU A 172 -1.70 2.46 -30.95
C LEU A 172 -0.91 1.74 -32.05
N GLY A 173 -0.67 0.44 -31.85
CA GLY A 173 0.07 -0.42 -32.77
C GLY A 173 1.60 -0.30 -32.70
N GLN A 174 2.15 0.68 -31.98
CA GLN A 174 3.60 0.84 -31.84
C GLN A 174 4.10 0.04 -30.62
N PRO A 175 5.18 -0.76 -30.74
CA PRO A 175 5.84 -1.39 -29.59
C PRO A 175 6.41 -0.36 -28.61
N VAL A 176 6.51 -0.73 -27.33
CA VAL A 176 7.09 0.16 -26.32
C VAL A 176 8.60 0.21 -26.49
N SER A 177 9.12 1.40 -26.82
CA SER A 177 10.56 1.69 -26.85
C SER A 177 11.01 2.62 -25.72
N ALA A 178 10.08 3.29 -25.03
CA ALA A 178 10.43 4.22 -23.96
C ALA A 178 10.98 3.45 -22.75
N SER A 179 12.06 3.97 -22.18
CA SER A 179 12.69 3.47 -20.97
C SER A 179 12.84 4.58 -19.94
N LEU A 180 12.81 4.24 -18.67
CA LEU A 180 12.94 5.16 -17.54
C LEU A 180 14.07 4.69 -16.60
N ASP A 181 15.02 5.57 -16.32
CA ASP A 181 16.11 5.28 -15.37
C ASP A 181 15.79 5.74 -13.95
N SER A 182 16.66 5.41 -12.98
CA SER A 182 16.48 5.78 -11.58
C SER A 182 16.57 7.29 -11.30
N ALA A 183 17.07 8.07 -12.25
CA ALA A 183 17.12 9.53 -12.20
C ALA A 183 15.93 10.19 -12.93
N ALA A 184 14.92 9.41 -13.32
CA ALA A 184 13.74 9.85 -14.05
C ALA A 184 14.01 10.38 -15.47
N ASN A 185 15.14 10.01 -16.08
CA ASN A 185 15.39 10.31 -17.48
C ASN A 185 14.70 9.30 -18.38
N ILE A 186 14.11 9.79 -19.47
CA ILE A 186 13.54 8.95 -20.51
C ILE A 186 14.57 8.76 -21.62
N ALA A 187 14.76 7.50 -22.02
CA ALA A 187 15.54 7.14 -23.20
C ALA A 187 14.74 6.20 -24.12
N PHE A 188 15.10 6.15 -25.40
CA PHE A 188 14.50 5.25 -26.36
C PHE A 188 15.40 4.02 -26.58
N ARG A 189 14.84 2.84 -26.34
CA ARG A 189 15.46 1.52 -26.49
C ARG A 189 14.78 0.78 -27.63
N GLN A 190 15.18 1.11 -28.85
CA GLN A 190 14.62 0.48 -30.05
C GLN A 190 14.88 -1.02 -30.09
N ASP A 191 16.01 -1.46 -29.53
CA ASP A 191 16.35 -2.87 -29.38
C ASP A 191 15.29 -3.66 -28.59
N LEU A 192 14.70 -3.07 -27.55
CA LEU A 192 13.62 -3.71 -26.78
C LEU A 192 12.29 -3.71 -27.53
N ALA A 193 11.99 -2.64 -28.28
CA ALA A 193 10.81 -2.57 -29.12
C ALA A 193 10.83 -3.61 -30.25
N ASP A 194 11.99 -3.80 -30.89
CA ASP A 194 12.19 -4.77 -31.95
C ASP A 194 12.18 -6.21 -31.42
N ALA A 195 12.77 -6.44 -30.24
CA ALA A 195 12.81 -7.76 -29.60
C ALA A 195 11.46 -8.20 -29.02
N HIS A 196 10.61 -7.25 -28.63
CA HIS A 196 9.34 -7.53 -27.94
C HIS A 196 8.14 -6.88 -28.65
N PRO A 197 7.79 -7.31 -29.88
CA PRO A 197 6.65 -6.77 -30.63
C PRO A 197 5.30 -6.99 -29.91
N GLU A 198 5.21 -7.97 -29.00
CA GLU A 198 4.07 -8.19 -28.10
C GLU A 198 3.79 -7.01 -27.15
N THR A 199 4.71 -6.05 -27.03
CA THR A 199 4.50 -4.81 -26.28
C THR A 199 3.79 -3.72 -27.09
N ALA A 200 3.39 -4.00 -28.34
CA ALA A 200 2.59 -3.08 -29.14
C ALA A 200 1.40 -2.52 -28.36
N ILE A 201 1.19 -1.19 -28.42
CA ILE A 201 0.08 -0.55 -27.72
C ILE A 201 -1.25 -1.05 -28.30
N ALA A 202 -2.06 -1.67 -27.43
CA ALA A 202 -3.35 -2.27 -27.78
C ALA A 202 -4.53 -1.36 -27.46
N GLN A 203 -4.39 -0.50 -26.44
CA GLN A 203 -5.44 0.41 -25.99
C GLN A 203 -4.86 1.77 -25.67
N TYR A 204 -5.68 2.80 -25.84
CA TYR A 204 -5.41 4.15 -25.37
C TYR A 204 -6.59 4.62 -24.53
N ASN A 205 -6.33 4.92 -23.26
CA ASN A 205 -7.35 5.44 -22.36
C ASN A 205 -7.50 6.94 -22.59
N SER A 206 -8.62 7.38 -23.15
CA SER A 206 -8.85 8.81 -23.40
C SER A 206 -9.15 9.62 -22.14
N ASN A 207 -9.57 9.00 -21.04
CA ASN A 207 -9.85 9.70 -19.78
C ASN A 207 -8.55 10.19 -19.11
N THR A 208 -7.55 9.31 -19.01
CA THR A 208 -6.25 9.65 -18.40
C THR A 208 -5.17 9.99 -19.44
N GLY A 209 -5.39 9.68 -20.71
CA GLY A 209 -4.43 9.95 -21.78
C GLY A 209 -3.22 9.03 -21.78
N HIS A 210 -3.42 7.73 -21.56
CA HIS A 210 -2.31 6.77 -21.47
C HIS A 210 -2.51 5.51 -22.32
N ASN A 211 -1.38 5.01 -22.82
CA ASN A 211 -1.27 3.85 -23.69
C ASN A 211 -1.07 2.56 -22.87
N ILE A 212 -1.78 1.49 -23.23
CA ILE A 212 -1.67 0.17 -22.57
C ILE A 212 -1.12 -0.84 -23.59
N PRO A 213 0.07 -1.43 -23.35
CA PRO A 213 0.64 -2.51 -24.16
C PRO A 213 -0.25 -3.75 -24.21
N GLN A 214 -0.18 -4.50 -25.31
CA GLN A 214 -0.97 -5.72 -25.53
C GLN A 214 -0.74 -6.77 -24.45
N VAL A 215 0.50 -6.98 -23.97
CA VAL A 215 0.79 -7.89 -22.85
C VAL A 215 -0.01 -7.58 -21.59
N PHE A 216 -0.13 -6.30 -21.21
CA PHE A 216 -0.90 -5.89 -20.05
C PHE A 216 -2.39 -5.92 -20.32
N TRP A 217 -2.83 -5.48 -21.50
CA TRP A 217 -4.23 -5.56 -21.90
C TRP A 217 -4.75 -6.99 -21.88
N ASN A 218 -3.97 -7.95 -22.38
CA ASN A 218 -4.30 -9.37 -22.34
C ASN A 218 -4.40 -9.89 -20.90
N PHE A 219 -3.41 -9.58 -20.05
CA PHE A 219 -3.42 -10.00 -18.64
C PHE A 219 -4.68 -9.49 -17.90
N MET A 220 -5.06 -8.23 -18.12
CA MET A 220 -6.23 -7.63 -17.46
C MET A 220 -7.56 -8.24 -17.91
N ASN A 221 -7.63 -8.74 -19.15
CA ASN A 221 -8.84 -9.31 -19.72
C ASN A 221 -8.85 -10.85 -19.75
N GLN A 222 -7.84 -11.49 -19.14
CA GLN A 222 -7.73 -12.94 -19.18
C GLN A 222 -8.82 -13.64 -18.34
N SER A 223 -9.17 -14.85 -18.78
CA SER A 223 -10.08 -15.73 -18.06
C SER A 223 -9.34 -16.95 -17.53
N GLY A 224 -9.87 -17.54 -16.46
CA GLY A 224 -9.38 -18.78 -15.89
C GLY A 224 -10.24 -19.21 -14.72
N THR A 225 -9.78 -20.22 -13.96
CA THR A 225 -10.53 -20.74 -12.83
C THR A 225 -10.58 -19.71 -11.71
N VAL A 226 -11.78 -19.44 -11.19
CA VAL A 226 -12.05 -18.57 -10.04
C VAL A 226 -13.02 -19.27 -9.10
N LEU A 227 -13.02 -18.87 -7.84
CA LEU A 227 -14.02 -19.29 -6.87
C LEU A 227 -15.20 -18.31 -6.91
N GLU A 228 -16.40 -18.83 -7.16
CA GLU A 228 -17.63 -18.05 -7.25
C GLU A 228 -18.78 -18.87 -6.67
N ASP A 229 -19.49 -18.33 -5.68
CA ASP A 229 -20.53 -19.03 -4.92
C ASP A 229 -20.06 -20.37 -4.31
N GLY A 230 -18.78 -20.43 -3.91
CA GLY A 230 -18.16 -21.64 -3.35
C GLY A 230 -17.80 -22.72 -4.39
N ALA A 231 -17.96 -22.44 -5.69
CA ALA A 231 -17.63 -23.36 -6.77
C ALA A 231 -16.50 -22.82 -7.66
N ALA A 232 -15.63 -23.72 -8.13
CA ALA A 232 -14.62 -23.39 -9.13
C ALA A 232 -15.28 -23.24 -10.51
N ARG A 233 -15.08 -22.10 -11.17
CA ARG A 233 -15.66 -21.79 -12.50
C ARG A 233 -14.65 -21.08 -13.38
N THR A 234 -14.71 -21.28 -14.70
CA THR A 234 -13.94 -20.48 -15.65
C THR A 234 -14.66 -19.16 -15.94
N ARG A 235 -14.05 -18.03 -15.58
CA ARG A 235 -14.56 -16.66 -15.73
C ARG A 235 -13.42 -15.67 -15.97
N PRO A 236 -13.71 -14.40 -16.32
CA PRO A 236 -12.73 -13.33 -16.17
C PRO A 236 -12.14 -13.34 -14.75
N LEU A 237 -10.80 -13.26 -14.67
CA LEU A 237 -10.10 -13.40 -13.39
C LEU A 237 -10.39 -12.24 -12.45
N ALA A 238 -10.42 -11.03 -12.99
CA ALA A 238 -10.77 -9.84 -12.25
C ALA A 238 -11.62 -8.91 -13.11
N ASP A 239 -12.47 -8.12 -12.46
CA ASP A 239 -12.82 -6.82 -13.00
C ASP A 239 -11.56 -5.94 -12.89
N TRP A 240 -10.95 -5.66 -14.04
CA TRP A 240 -9.69 -4.95 -14.09
C TRP A 240 -9.81 -3.52 -13.58
N LEU A 241 -10.96 -2.87 -13.77
CA LEU A 241 -11.17 -1.51 -13.30
C LEU A 241 -11.25 -1.49 -11.77
N PHE A 242 -11.93 -2.47 -11.19
CA PHE A 242 -11.95 -2.65 -9.74
C PHE A 242 -10.55 -2.93 -9.17
N ALA A 243 -9.79 -3.84 -9.78
CA ALA A 243 -8.52 -4.30 -9.23
C ALA A 243 -7.35 -3.32 -9.51
N MET A 244 -7.22 -2.82 -10.74
CA MET A 244 -6.09 -1.98 -11.18
C MET A 244 -6.45 -0.51 -11.22
N GLY A 245 -7.68 -0.16 -11.59
CA GLY A 245 -8.07 1.21 -11.94
C GLY A 245 -7.51 1.64 -13.30
N LEU A 246 -7.68 2.92 -13.63
CA LEU A 246 -7.22 3.47 -14.90
C LEU A 246 -5.69 3.55 -14.97
N PRO A 247 -5.06 3.48 -16.16
CA PRO A 247 -3.63 3.72 -16.30
C PRO A 247 -3.33 5.17 -15.94
N ILE A 248 -2.32 5.39 -15.10
CA ILE A 248 -1.85 6.73 -14.75
C ILE A 248 -0.51 7.06 -15.39
N SER A 249 0.12 6.12 -16.09
CA SER A 249 1.32 6.35 -16.91
C SER A 249 1.23 5.51 -18.19
N ASP A 250 2.01 5.88 -19.19
CA ASP A 250 2.42 4.93 -20.23
C ASP A 250 3.31 3.83 -19.62
N ALA A 251 3.54 2.76 -20.37
CA ALA A 251 4.48 1.71 -19.96
C ALA A 251 5.93 2.11 -20.31
N TYR A 252 6.87 1.82 -19.41
CA TYR A 252 8.28 2.11 -19.58
C TYR A 252 9.12 0.87 -19.28
N TRP A 253 10.14 0.63 -20.10
CA TRP A 253 11.19 -0.33 -19.77
C TRP A 253 12.08 0.24 -18.67
N VAL A 254 12.35 -0.55 -17.65
CA VAL A 254 13.22 -0.17 -16.53
C VAL A 254 14.25 -1.27 -16.28
N ARG A 255 15.42 -0.90 -15.76
CA ARG A 255 16.37 -1.88 -15.22
C ARG A 255 15.96 -2.20 -13.79
N ALA A 256 15.84 -3.48 -13.45
CA ALA A 256 15.56 -3.89 -12.08
C ALA A 256 16.30 -5.17 -11.72
N LYS A 257 16.85 -5.23 -10.50
CA LYS A 257 17.39 -6.47 -9.95
C LYS A 257 16.25 -7.35 -9.45
N ILE A 258 16.13 -8.56 -9.99
CA ILE A 258 15.17 -9.58 -9.56
C ILE A 258 15.96 -10.80 -9.08
N GLY A 259 15.96 -11.04 -7.77
CA GLY A 259 16.87 -11.99 -7.17
C GLY A 259 18.32 -11.54 -7.35
N ALA A 260 19.15 -12.37 -7.97
CA ALA A 260 20.56 -12.03 -8.23
C ALA A 260 20.78 -11.27 -9.56
N ALA A 261 19.85 -11.36 -10.51
CA ALA A 261 20.04 -10.89 -11.88
C ALA A 261 19.41 -9.50 -12.11
N GLU A 262 20.08 -8.66 -12.88
CA GLU A 262 19.51 -7.41 -13.38
C GLU A 262 18.84 -7.64 -14.74
N LYS A 263 17.57 -7.26 -14.86
CA LYS A 263 16.73 -7.52 -16.03
C LYS A 263 16.12 -6.23 -16.57
N ASP A 264 15.77 -6.21 -17.85
CA ASP A 264 14.83 -5.24 -18.40
C ASP A 264 13.41 -5.70 -18.03
N VAL A 265 12.65 -4.80 -17.41
CA VAL A 265 11.29 -5.05 -16.94
C VAL A 265 10.41 -3.96 -17.51
N LEU A 266 9.37 -4.33 -18.25
CA LEU A 266 8.37 -3.36 -18.67
C LEU A 266 7.43 -3.10 -17.49
N VAL A 267 7.21 -1.84 -17.15
CA VAL A 267 6.41 -1.44 -15.98
C VAL A 267 5.34 -0.45 -16.41
N GLN A 268 4.12 -0.63 -15.94
CA GLN A 268 3.04 0.35 -16.09
C GLN A 268 2.32 0.58 -14.76
N LEU A 269 2.05 1.85 -14.47
CA LEU A 269 1.33 2.28 -13.29
C LEU A 269 -0.14 2.50 -13.62
N PHE A 270 -1.00 1.90 -12.81
CA PHE A 270 -2.44 2.11 -12.78
C PHE A 270 -2.80 2.70 -11.41
N GLU A 271 -3.99 3.30 -11.27
CA GLU A 271 -4.39 3.98 -10.05
C GLU A 271 -4.16 3.18 -8.76
N ARG A 272 -4.41 1.86 -8.81
CA ARG A 272 -4.43 0.97 -7.64
C ARG A 272 -3.30 -0.07 -7.67
N ARG A 273 -2.69 -0.34 -8.83
CA ARG A 273 -1.73 -1.44 -9.03
C ARG A 273 -0.63 -1.06 -10.03
N VAL A 274 0.47 -1.78 -9.93
CA VAL A 274 1.54 -1.78 -10.94
C VAL A 274 1.49 -3.12 -11.64
N LEU A 275 1.59 -3.11 -12.98
CA LEU A 275 1.86 -4.31 -13.75
C LEU A 275 3.31 -4.31 -14.22
N THR A 276 3.95 -5.46 -14.12
CA THR A 276 5.31 -5.70 -14.59
C THR A 276 5.31 -6.82 -15.62
N TYR A 277 6.10 -6.69 -16.68
CA TYR A 277 6.33 -7.73 -17.68
C TYR A 277 7.82 -8.06 -17.78
N VAL A 278 8.15 -9.33 -17.60
CA VAL A 278 9.50 -9.90 -17.72
C VAL A 278 9.45 -11.00 -18.78
N PRO A 279 9.96 -10.76 -20.00
CA PRO A 279 9.84 -11.71 -21.12
C PRO A 279 10.39 -13.10 -20.81
N ASP A 280 11.51 -13.15 -20.08
CA ASP A 280 12.24 -14.38 -19.77
C ASP A 280 11.60 -15.24 -18.66
N ASN A 281 10.54 -14.76 -18.02
CA ASN A 281 9.84 -15.57 -17.03
C ASN A 281 9.03 -16.69 -17.70
N PRO A 282 8.77 -17.81 -17.00
CA PRO A 282 7.93 -18.88 -17.52
C PRO A 282 6.54 -18.37 -17.94
N ALA A 283 5.93 -19.03 -18.93
CA ALA A 283 4.56 -18.74 -19.35
C ALA A 283 3.60 -18.76 -18.15
N GLY A 284 2.71 -17.76 -18.08
CA GLY A 284 1.82 -17.54 -16.92
C GLY A 284 2.42 -16.68 -15.79
N PHE A 285 3.72 -16.40 -15.84
CA PHE A 285 4.46 -15.57 -14.88
C PHE A 285 5.23 -14.42 -15.55
N GLN A 286 5.02 -14.20 -16.84
CA GLN A 286 5.63 -13.09 -17.56
C GLN A 286 5.03 -11.75 -17.13
N VAL A 287 3.70 -11.68 -16.97
CA VAL A 287 3.02 -10.51 -16.40
C VAL A 287 2.65 -10.80 -14.96
N GLU A 288 3.03 -9.90 -14.06
CA GLU A 288 2.74 -9.98 -12.63
C GLU A 288 2.30 -8.62 -12.10
N MET A 289 1.54 -8.64 -11.00
CA MET A 289 1.30 -7.42 -10.22
C MET A 289 2.53 -7.12 -9.36
N GLY A 290 2.92 -5.84 -9.27
CA GLY A 290 3.94 -5.41 -8.31
C GLY A 290 3.49 -5.61 -6.87
N ASN A 291 4.42 -5.67 -5.92
CA ASN A 291 4.12 -5.78 -4.48
C ASN A 291 3.65 -4.44 -3.88
N VAL A 292 2.67 -3.80 -4.53
CA VAL A 292 2.21 -2.45 -4.19
C VAL A 292 1.69 -2.36 -2.76
N GLY A 293 1.10 -3.42 -2.22
CA GLY A 293 0.64 -3.42 -0.82
C GLY A 293 1.79 -3.32 0.18
N GLN A 294 2.90 -4.03 -0.07
CA GLN A 294 4.13 -3.92 0.72
C GLN A 294 4.76 -2.53 0.54
N HIS A 295 4.88 -2.05 -0.71
CA HIS A 295 5.47 -0.75 -1.01
C HIS A 295 4.69 0.41 -0.36
N TYR A 296 3.35 0.35 -0.45
CA TYR A 296 2.46 1.32 0.17
C TYR A 296 2.54 1.29 1.69
N PHE A 297 2.60 0.10 2.30
CA PHE A 297 2.80 -0.01 3.74
C PHE A 297 4.13 0.61 4.18
N GLN A 298 5.23 0.33 3.49
CA GLN A 298 6.55 0.89 3.81
C GLN A 298 6.52 2.43 3.74
N TRP A 299 5.87 3.00 2.74
CA TRP A 299 5.76 4.45 2.59
C TRP A 299 4.79 5.09 3.61
N ARG A 300 3.65 4.43 3.88
CA ARG A 300 2.63 4.93 4.81
C ARG A 300 3.06 4.81 6.28
N TYR A 301 3.75 3.72 6.62
CA TYR A 301 4.15 3.35 7.97
C TYR A 301 5.66 3.05 8.07
N PRO A 302 6.53 4.03 7.79
CA PRO A 302 7.99 3.80 7.71
C PRO A 302 8.60 3.26 9.01
N ASN A 303 7.92 3.47 10.15
CA ASN A 303 8.38 3.05 11.47
C ASN A 303 7.88 1.66 11.90
N LEU A 304 7.05 0.98 11.09
CA LEU A 304 6.48 -0.33 11.43
C LEU A 304 7.23 -1.50 10.78
N GLY A 305 8.37 -1.24 10.14
CA GLY A 305 9.19 -2.27 9.52
C GLY A 305 8.50 -2.99 8.37
N GLN A 306 8.81 -4.29 8.20
CA GLN A 306 8.32 -5.12 7.11
C GLN A 306 7.55 -6.33 7.68
N PRO A 307 6.27 -6.17 8.07
CA PRO A 307 5.49 -7.22 8.72
C PRO A 307 5.25 -8.46 7.84
N TRP A 308 5.46 -8.37 6.52
CA TRP A 308 5.42 -9.50 5.60
C TRP A 308 6.71 -10.34 5.63
N ALA A 309 7.83 -9.76 6.06
CA ALA A 309 9.14 -10.41 6.13
C ALA A 309 9.46 -10.97 7.53
N ALA A 310 8.86 -10.41 8.58
CA ALA A 310 9.00 -10.88 9.96
C ALA A 310 7.66 -10.84 10.70
N SER A 311 7.35 -11.91 11.42
CA SER A 311 6.10 -12.07 12.19
C SER A 311 5.92 -11.00 13.28
N GLU A 312 7.00 -10.39 13.76
CA GLU A 312 6.98 -9.29 14.71
C GLU A 312 7.72 -8.07 14.15
N PRO A 313 6.98 -7.02 13.75
CA PRO A 313 7.51 -5.67 13.73
C PRO A 313 8.16 -5.46 15.08
N GLN A 314 9.36 -4.91 15.06
CA GLN A 314 9.94 -4.30 16.24
C GLN A 314 9.42 -2.86 16.20
N PRO A 315 8.16 -2.57 16.63
CA PRO A 315 7.75 -1.18 16.72
C PRO A 315 8.80 -0.49 17.59
N PRO A 316 9.24 0.72 17.22
CA PRO A 316 10.16 1.45 18.08
C PRO A 316 9.52 1.49 19.47
N LEU A 317 10.28 1.15 20.52
CA LEU A 317 9.80 1.31 21.88
C LEU A 317 9.46 2.79 22.06
N ILE A 318 8.18 3.10 22.12
CA ILE A 318 7.72 4.45 22.41
C ILE A 318 7.61 4.57 23.92
N PHE A 319 8.34 5.53 24.47
CA PHE A 319 8.30 5.81 25.89
C PHE A 319 8.08 7.31 26.10
N SER A 320 7.36 7.65 27.16
CA SER A 320 7.30 9.03 27.61
C SER A 320 8.44 9.28 28.59
N SER A 321 9.11 10.42 28.46
CA SER A 321 10.11 10.84 29.42
C SER A 321 10.20 12.36 29.49
N ASN A 322 10.69 12.90 30.59
CA ASN A 322 10.99 14.31 30.72
C ASN A 322 12.51 14.57 30.76
N PHE A 323 13.34 13.59 30.34
CA PHE A 323 14.80 13.70 30.47
C PHE A 323 15.39 14.91 29.74
N ALA A 324 14.75 15.36 28.65
CA ALA A 324 15.24 16.45 27.81
C ALA A 324 14.99 17.86 28.41
N ASN A 325 13.86 18.09 29.11
CA ASN A 325 13.46 19.43 29.58
C ASN A 325 13.00 19.50 31.05
N ARG A 326 12.87 18.35 31.74
CA ARG A 326 12.45 18.16 33.14
C ARG A 326 11.10 18.76 33.56
N GLN A 327 10.39 19.47 32.70
CA GLN A 327 9.14 20.16 33.02
C GLN A 327 7.90 19.42 32.52
N TYR A 328 8.01 18.66 31.42
CA TYR A 328 6.89 17.92 30.84
C TYR A 328 7.36 16.60 30.24
N TYR A 329 6.46 15.61 30.20
CA TYR A 329 6.71 14.35 29.51
C TYR A 329 6.53 14.55 28.01
N GLU A 330 7.56 14.17 27.25
CA GLU A 330 7.55 14.11 25.80
C GLU A 330 7.58 12.65 25.36
N LEU A 331 7.02 12.36 24.19
CA LEU A 331 7.08 11.04 23.58
C LEU A 331 8.40 10.88 22.84
N PHE A 332 9.06 9.74 23.04
CA PHE A 332 10.29 9.36 22.37
C PHE A 332 10.14 8.01 21.69
N ALA A 333 10.71 7.86 20.51
CA ALA A 333 10.96 6.57 19.88
C ALA A 333 12.40 6.13 20.16
N TYR A 334 12.56 4.93 20.70
CA TYR A 334 13.86 4.30 20.83
C TYR A 334 14.43 3.93 19.46
N GLN A 335 15.70 4.25 19.22
CA GLN A 335 16.48 3.73 18.10
C GLN A 335 17.83 3.17 18.59
N PRO A 336 18.38 2.14 17.92
CA PRO A 336 19.76 1.73 18.16
C PRO A 336 20.72 2.89 17.82
N GLY A 337 21.30 3.53 18.84
CA GLY A 337 22.20 4.68 18.70
C GLY A 337 21.67 6.02 19.21
N GLY A 338 20.41 6.09 19.66
CA GLY A 338 19.83 7.30 20.25
C GLY A 338 18.30 7.29 20.25
N ASN A 339 17.67 8.19 21.01
CA ASN A 339 16.20 8.31 21.05
C ASN A 339 15.75 9.52 20.22
N ILE A 340 14.71 9.37 19.40
CA ILE A 340 14.10 10.48 18.66
C ILE A 340 12.92 11.01 19.47
N GLN A 341 12.91 12.32 19.74
CA GLN A 341 11.75 13.00 20.29
C GLN A 341 10.65 13.12 19.22
N LEU A 342 9.48 12.51 19.48
CA LEU A 342 8.34 12.48 18.57
C LEU A 342 7.43 13.70 18.75
N THR A 343 7.36 14.23 19.97
CA THR A 343 6.58 15.43 20.30
C THR A 343 7.52 16.52 20.77
N GLY A 344 7.38 17.74 20.25
CA GLY A 344 8.04 18.92 20.78
C GLY A 344 6.99 19.98 21.06
N ASN A 345 7.12 20.70 22.17
CA ASN A 345 6.24 21.82 22.50
C ASN A 345 6.15 22.82 21.31
N PRO A 346 5.00 22.94 20.61
CA PRO A 346 4.86 23.87 19.49
C PRO A 346 4.91 25.35 19.91
N ILE A 347 4.90 25.64 21.21
CA ILE A 347 4.92 27.01 21.78
C ILE A 347 6.34 27.42 22.22
N HIS A 348 7.29 26.49 22.33
CA HIS A 348 8.69 26.79 22.69
C HIS A 348 9.68 25.94 21.87
N PRO A 349 10.26 26.48 20.78
CA PRO A 349 11.31 25.78 20.05
C PRO A 349 12.51 25.56 20.97
N ALA A 350 12.99 24.31 21.02
CA ALA A 350 14.23 23.98 21.71
C ALA A 350 15.38 24.78 21.07
N THR A 351 15.89 25.77 21.80
CA THR A 351 17.15 26.41 21.45
C THR A 351 18.25 25.38 21.68
N ILE A 352 18.95 25.01 20.61
CA ILE A 352 20.17 24.22 20.68
C ILE A 352 21.20 25.04 21.49
N PRO A 353 21.67 24.60 22.67
CA PRO A 353 22.79 25.25 23.32
C PRO A 353 24.06 24.90 22.55
N GLY A 354 24.81 25.95 22.19
CA GLY A 354 25.90 25.90 21.23
C GLY A 354 27.02 24.91 21.53
N THR A 355 27.68 24.52 20.44
CA THR A 355 29.07 24.07 20.42
C THR A 355 29.96 25.12 21.10
N ASN A 356 30.64 24.69 22.17
CA ASN A 356 31.97 25.17 22.54
C ASN A 356 32.87 23.96 22.67
#